data_AF-A0A1G7W8F9-F1
#
_entry.id   AF-A0A1G7W8F9-F1
#
_cell.length_a   1.000
_cell.length_b   1.000
_cell.length_c   1.000
_cell.angle_alpha   90.00
_cell.angle_beta   90.00
_cell.angle_gamma   90.00
#
_symmetry.space_group_name_H-M   'P 1'
#
loop_
_entity.id
_entity.type
_entity.pdbx_description
1 polymer ?
#
loop_
_entity_poly.entity_id
_entity_poly.type
_entity_poly.pdbx_seq_one_letter_code
_entity_poly.pdbx_strand_id
1 'polypeptide(L)' 'MYFFRKKDPNRPDNFNLRVMHFINALAVIMFLAGIIWKLVQVFILKK' A
#
# COMPACT_ATOMS: atom_id res chain seq x y z
N MET A 1 12.58 -10.63 -16.41
CA MET A 1 12.43 -9.17 -16.64
C MET A 1 11.21 -8.93 -17.54
N TYR A 2 10.07 -8.52 -16.97
CA TYR A 2 8.80 -8.29 -17.69
C TYR A 2 8.33 -6.82 -17.63
N PHE A 3 9.20 -5.93 -17.15
CA PHE A 3 8.86 -4.55 -16.77
C PHE A 3 8.84 -3.56 -17.95
N PHE A 4 9.41 -3.92 -19.11
CA PHE A 4 9.48 -3.04 -20.30
C PHE A 4 8.53 -3.46 -21.43
N ARG A 5 7.51 -4.28 -21.14
CA ARG A 5 6.52 -4.67 -22.15
C ARG A 5 5.46 -3.58 -22.28
N LYS A 6 5.19 -3.11 -23.52
CA LYS A 6 4.07 -2.21 -23.80
C LYS A 6 2.78 -2.79 -23.20
N LYS A 7 1.93 -1.91 -22.65
CA LYS A 7 0.64 -2.30 -22.08
C LYS A 7 -0.17 -2.97 -23.19
N ASP A 8 -0.43 -4.27 -23.04
CA ASP A 8 -1.22 -5.03 -23.99
C ASP A 8 -2.68 -4.52 -23.93
N PRO A 9 -3.21 -3.94 -25.02
CA PRO A 9 -4.56 -3.37 -25.02
C PRO A 9 -5.65 -4.43 -24.89
N ASN A 10 -5.35 -5.70 -25.16
CA ASN A 10 -6.29 -6.81 -25.05
C ASN A 10 -6.36 -7.41 -23.63
N ARG A 11 -5.58 -6.90 -22.67
CA ARG A 11 -5.65 -7.41 -21.29
C ARG A 11 -6.93 -6.93 -20.61
N PRO A 12 -7.70 -7.83 -19.99
CA PRO A 12 -8.90 -7.45 -19.28
C PRO A 12 -8.51 -6.55 -18.10
N ASP A 13 -9.14 -5.38 -18.04
CA ASP A 13 -9.06 -4.51 -16.89
C ASP A 13 -9.89 -5.13 -15.76
N ASN A 14 -9.22 -5.85 -14.86
CA ASN A 14 -9.90 -6.54 -13.77
C ASN A 14 -10.02 -5.62 -12.56
N PHE A 15 -11.23 -5.10 -12.35
CA PHE A 15 -11.59 -4.27 -11.20
C PHE A 15 -11.20 -4.95 -9.87
N ASN A 16 -11.39 -6.27 -9.74
CA ASN A 16 -11.08 -7.01 -8.51
C ASN A 16 -9.58 -6.98 -8.19
N LEU A 17 -8.72 -7.10 -9.21
CA LEU A 17 -7.27 -7.00 -9.02
C LEU A 17 -6.85 -5.59 -8.59
N ARG A 18 -7.48 -4.55 -9.15
CA ARG A 18 -7.22 -3.16 -8.75
C ARG A 18 -7.62 -2.92 -7.29
N VAL A 19 -8.79 -3.41 -6.89
CA VAL A 19 -9.28 -3.31 -5.51
C VAL A 19 -8.39 -4.10 -4.55
N MET A 20 -7.93 -5.30 -4.92
CA MET A 20 -7.00 -6.08 -4.10
C MET A 20 -5.71 -5.32 -3.83
N HIS A 21 -5.10 -4.71 -4.86
CA HIS A 21 -3.90 -3.89 -4.67
C HIS A 21 -4.16 -2.64 -3.84
N PHE A 22 -5.33 -2.00 -4.01
CA PHE A 22 -5.73 -0.85 -3.21
C PHE A 22 -5.84 -1.21 -1.72
N ILE A 23 -6.54 -2.31 -1.40
CA ILE A 23 -6.68 -2.80 -0.02
C ILE A 23 -5.30 -3.12 0.58
N ASN A 24 -4.42 -3.76 -0.18
CA ASN A 24 -3.07 -4.08 0.30
C ASN A 24 -2.23 -2.81 0.56
N ALA A 25 -2.28 -1.82 -0.33
CA ALA A 25 -1.61 -0.54 -0.13
C ALA A 25 -2.18 0.20 1.09
N LEU A 26 -3.50 0.19 1.27
CA LEU A 26 -4.16 0.80 2.42
C LEU A 26 -3.73 0.13 3.73
N ALA A 27 -3.62 -1.20 3.76
CA ALA A 27 -3.19 -1.94 4.94
C ALA A 27 -1.76 -1.55 5.37
N VAL A 28 -0.84 -1.45 4.42
CA VAL A 28 0.54 -1.01 4.69
C VAL A 28 0.57 0.42 5.23
N ILE A 29 -0.21 1.33 4.65
CA ILE A 29 -0.30 2.73 5.11
C ILE A 29 -0.80 2.79 6.55
N MET A 30 -1.88 2.09 6.87
CA MET A 30 -2.44 2.04 8.21
C MET A 30 -1.46 1.46 9.24
N PHE A 31 -0.75 0.39 8.86
CA PHE A 31 0.27 -0.22 9.70
C PHE A 31 1.42 0.76 10.02
N LEU A 32 1.95 1.43 8.99
CA LEU A 32 3.02 2.42 9.16
C LEU A 32 2.56 3.62 9.99
N ALA A 33 1.34 4.12 9.78
CA ALA A 33 0.75 5.18 10.59
C ALA A 33 0.67 4.78 12.08
N GLY A 34 0.28 3.53 12.36
CA GLY A 34 0.26 2.99 13.72
C GLY A 34 1.65 2.91 14.37
N ILE A 35 2.67 2.51 13.61
CA ILE A 35 4.07 2.52 14.08
C ILE A 35 4.50 3.95 14.40
N ILE A 36 4.27 4.90 13.49
CA ILE A 36 4.64 6.31 13.69
C ILE A 36 3.94 6.85 14.94
N TRP A 37 2.65 6.56 15.12
CA TRP A 37 1.90 6.97 16.31
C TRP A 37 2.52 6.40 17.59
N LYS A 38 2.90 5.12 17.61
CA LYS A 38 3.54 4.51 18.78
C LYS A 38 4.91 5.10 19.06
N LEU A 39 5.71 5.39 18.03
CA LEU A 39 6.99 6.06 18.19
C LEU A 39 6.81 7.47 18.78
N VAL A 40 5.88 8.26 18.24
CA VAL A 40 5.52 9.58 18.78
C VAL A 40 5.08 9.46 20.25
N GLN A 41 4.21 8.50 20.55
CA GLN A 41 3.75 8.26 21.91
C GLN A 41 4.92 7.97 22.87
N VAL A 42 5.85 7.10 22.47
CA VAL A 42 6.97 6.69 23.32
C VAL A 42 8.00 7.80 23.47
N PHE A 43 8.38 8.48 22.38
CA PHE A 43 9.50 9.44 22.39
C PHE A 43 9.09 10.86 22.78
N ILE A 44 7.85 11.27 22.52
CA ILE A 44 7.37 12.65 22.76
C ILE A 44 6.48 12.71 23.99
N LEU A 45 5.53 11.78 24.15
CA LEU A 45 4.53 11.83 25.21
C LEU A 45 4.91 11.06 26.48
N LYS A 46 5.83 10.10 26.38
CA LYS A 46 6.26 9.23 27.49
C LYS A 46 7.69 9.52 27.96
N LYS A 47 8.25 10.64 27.51
CA LYS A 47 9.41 11.29 28.10
C LYS A 47 8.95 12.12 29.29
#